data_AF-A0A831X6K9-F1
#
_entry.id   AF-A0A831X6K9-F1
#
_cell.length_a   1.000
_cell.length_b   1.000
_cell.length_c   1.000
_cell.angle_alpha   90.00
_cell.angle_beta   90.00
_cell.angle_gamma   90.00
#
_symmetry.space_group_name_H-M   'P 1'
#
loop_
_entity.id
_entity.type
_entity.pdbx_description
1 polymer ?
#
loop_
_entity_poly.entity_id
_entity_poly.type
_entity_poly.pdbx_seq_one_letter_code
_entity_poly.pdbx_strand_id
1 'polypeptide(L)'
;YQQKVRSGREWLPFPEAIACEPERLAGERERLERDPRYRGLRYQLYSYVTRGHYREWIDEWLRHFPRERLLVLRSESFFADPGETLRRIAEFLAIDAPADWLNRPRRAYGAHSYPEMPAETRERLRAYFAPHNRRLYEFLGEDWGWGG
;
A
#
# COMPACT_ATOMS: atom_id res chain seq x y z
N TYR A 1 -7.89 -4.14 6.86
CA TYR A 1 -8.79 -5.05 7.59
C TYR A 1 -8.59 -4.99 9.10
N GLN A 2 -7.46 -5.45 9.65
CA GLN A 2 -7.26 -5.64 11.10
C GLN A 2 -7.49 -4.39 11.98
N GLN A 3 -7.06 -3.22 11.52
CA GLN A 3 -7.35 -1.96 12.22
C GLN A 3 -8.86 -1.70 12.35
N LYS A 4 -9.66 -2.07 11.33
CA LYS A 4 -11.11 -1.86 11.31
C LYS A 4 -11.81 -2.82 12.28
N VAL A 5 -11.37 -4.07 12.33
CA VAL A 5 -11.82 -5.05 13.34
C VAL A 5 -11.59 -4.51 14.75
N ARG A 6 -10.38 -4.05 15.07
CA ARG A 6 -10.07 -3.48 16.40
C ARG A 6 -10.90 -2.25 16.75
N SER A 7 -11.27 -1.45 15.74
CA SER A 7 -12.12 -0.27 15.96
C SER A 7 -13.62 -0.57 15.96
N GLY A 8 -14.05 -1.84 15.88
CA GLY A 8 -15.46 -2.23 15.81
C GLY A 8 -16.16 -1.77 14.53
N ARG A 9 -15.43 -1.71 13.40
CA ARG A 9 -15.94 -1.26 12.09
C ARG A 9 -15.94 -2.33 11.01
N GLU A 10 -15.37 -3.50 11.32
CA GLU A 10 -15.45 -4.70 10.51
C GLU A 10 -15.75 -5.88 11.43
N TRP A 11 -16.68 -6.71 10.98
CA TRP A 11 -17.29 -7.81 11.72
C TRP A 11 -17.26 -9.11 10.92
N LEU A 12 -17.12 -9.00 9.58
CA LEU A 12 -16.95 -10.16 8.73
C LEU A 12 -15.54 -10.73 8.92
N PRO A 13 -15.37 -12.06 8.89
CA PRO A 13 -14.05 -12.64 8.78
C PRO A 13 -13.39 -12.20 7.45
N PHE A 14 -12.06 -12.29 7.41
CA PHE A 14 -11.28 -11.68 6.33
C PHE A 14 -11.67 -12.16 4.91
N PRO A 15 -11.87 -13.47 4.66
CA PRO A 15 -12.27 -13.95 3.33
C PRO A 15 -13.61 -13.39 2.85
N GLU A 16 -14.58 -13.24 3.74
CA GLU A 16 -15.90 -12.67 3.46
C GLU A 16 -15.81 -11.14 3.29
N ALA A 17 -14.99 -10.47 4.11
CA ALA A 17 -14.78 -9.03 4.02
C ALA A 17 -14.22 -8.60 2.65
N ILE A 18 -13.26 -9.36 2.11
CA ILE A 18 -12.72 -9.12 0.76
C ILE A 18 -13.69 -9.53 -0.34
N ALA A 19 -14.53 -10.55 -0.13
CA ALA A 19 -15.56 -10.94 -1.10
C ALA A 19 -16.64 -9.86 -1.25
N CYS A 20 -17.02 -9.19 -0.15
CA CYS A 20 -17.97 -8.08 -0.17
C CYS A 20 -17.36 -6.75 -0.62
N GLU A 21 -16.04 -6.65 -0.78
CA GLU A 21 -15.36 -5.39 -1.11
C GLU A 21 -15.88 -4.73 -2.40
N PRO A 22 -16.05 -5.44 -3.55
CA PRO A 22 -16.53 -4.83 -4.78
C PRO A 22 -17.90 -4.14 -4.62
N GLU A 23 -18.85 -4.81 -3.95
CA GLU A 23 -20.18 -4.24 -3.68
C GLU A 23 -20.12 -3.06 -2.70
N ARG A 24 -19.23 -3.13 -1.70
CA ARG A 24 -19.02 -2.05 -0.73
C ARG A 24 -18.34 -0.81 -1.35
N LEU A 25 -17.63 -0.98 -2.46
CA LEU A 25 -16.95 0.11 -3.16
C LEU A 25 -17.65 0.56 -4.46
N ALA A 26 -18.72 -0.13 -4.88
CA ALA A 26 -19.44 0.21 -6.10
C ALA A 26 -19.89 1.68 -6.13
N GLY A 27 -19.51 2.40 -7.19
CA GLY A 27 -19.86 3.81 -7.39
C GLY A 27 -19.05 4.81 -6.55
N GLU A 28 -18.14 4.35 -5.69
CA GLU A 28 -17.40 5.25 -4.79
C GLU A 28 -16.34 6.07 -5.53
N ARG A 29 -15.78 5.55 -6.63
CA ARG A 29 -14.75 6.25 -7.41
C ARG A 29 -15.36 7.41 -8.17
N GLU A 30 -16.49 7.16 -8.82
CA GLU A 30 -17.26 8.16 -9.56
C GLU A 30 -17.74 9.28 -8.62
N ARG A 31 -18.08 8.95 -7.38
CA ARG A 31 -18.41 9.95 -6.34
C ARG A 31 -17.21 10.81 -5.95
N LEU A 32 -16.04 10.19 -5.76
CA LEU A 32 -14.80 10.91 -5.46
C LEU A 32 -14.38 11.86 -6.60
N GLU A 33 -14.55 11.43 -7.84
CA GLU A 33 -14.23 12.24 -9.03
C GLU A 33 -15.22 13.41 -9.21
N ARG A 34 -16.50 13.20 -8.89
CA ARG A 34 -17.55 14.19 -9.11
C ARG A 34 -17.62 15.28 -8.04
N ASP A 35 -17.36 14.96 -6.78
CA ASP A 35 -17.46 15.91 -5.67
C ASP A 35 -16.15 15.95 -4.85
N PRO A 36 -15.34 17.00 -5.00
CA PRO A 36 -14.11 17.19 -4.21
C PRO A 36 -14.34 17.25 -2.70
N ARG A 37 -15.58 17.50 -2.24
CA ARG A 37 -15.94 17.50 -0.81
C ARG A 37 -16.36 16.13 -0.29
N TYR A 38 -16.55 15.16 -1.19
CA TYR A 38 -16.90 13.80 -0.82
C TYR A 38 -15.72 13.13 -0.10
N ARG A 39 -15.96 12.63 1.12
CA ARG A 39 -14.89 12.12 1.98
C ARG A 39 -14.37 10.73 1.60
N GLY A 40 -15.08 9.98 0.76
CA GLY A 40 -14.69 8.61 0.40
C GLY A 40 -14.62 7.64 1.58
N LEU A 41 -15.53 7.77 2.57
CA LEU A 41 -15.46 6.98 3.80
C LEU A 41 -15.52 5.47 3.53
N ARG A 42 -16.29 5.01 2.52
CA ARG A 42 -16.36 3.57 2.22
C ARG A 42 -15.02 3.07 1.68
N TYR A 43 -14.35 3.83 0.81
CA TYR A 43 -12.95 3.54 0.47
C TYR A 43 -12.10 3.44 1.73
N GLN A 44 -12.09 4.46 2.60
CA GLN A 44 -11.33 4.49 3.86
C GLN A 44 -11.55 3.25 4.76
N LEU A 45 -12.73 2.66 4.72
CA LEU A 45 -13.11 1.53 5.56
C LEU A 45 -12.88 0.17 4.89
N TYR A 46 -13.22 0.03 3.62
CA TYR A 46 -13.50 -1.27 3.01
C TYR A 46 -12.57 -1.68 1.86
N SER A 47 -11.72 -0.77 1.34
CA SER A 47 -10.78 -1.19 0.29
C SER A 47 -9.57 -1.91 0.90
N TYR A 48 -9.72 -3.22 1.11
CA TYR A 48 -8.72 -4.13 1.65
C TYR A 48 -7.76 -4.62 0.56
N VAL A 49 -8.32 -4.98 -0.60
CA VAL A 49 -7.61 -5.51 -1.77
C VAL A 49 -7.31 -4.40 -2.78
N THR A 50 -8.30 -3.57 -3.12
CA THR A 50 -8.20 -2.50 -4.14
C THR A 50 -7.08 -1.50 -3.83
N ARG A 51 -6.77 -1.26 -2.55
CA ARG A 51 -5.63 -0.42 -2.15
C ARG A 51 -4.27 -0.99 -2.55
N GLY A 52 -4.18 -2.31 -2.70
CA GLY A 52 -2.96 -3.01 -3.10
C GLY A 52 -2.66 -2.89 -4.60
N HIS A 53 -3.53 -2.27 -5.40
CA HIS A 53 -3.28 -2.04 -6.83
C HIS A 53 -2.32 -0.86 -7.05
N TYR A 54 -1.08 -0.99 -6.57
CA TYR A 54 -0.14 0.13 -6.51
C TYR A 54 0.10 0.80 -7.87
N ARG A 55 0.18 0.01 -8.95
CA ARG A 55 0.39 0.55 -10.30
C ARG A 55 -0.75 1.49 -10.71
N GLU A 56 -2.01 1.13 -10.44
CA GLU A 56 -3.17 1.95 -10.77
C GLU A 56 -3.09 3.31 -10.08
N TRP A 57 -2.74 3.33 -8.79
CA TRP A 57 -2.58 4.58 -8.04
C TRP A 57 -1.40 5.42 -8.54
N ILE A 58 -0.28 4.79 -8.87
CA ILE A 58 0.88 5.49 -9.44
C ILE A 58 0.52 6.12 -10.78
N ASP A 59 -0.24 5.43 -11.63
CA ASP A 59 -0.70 5.99 -12.91
C ASP A 59 -1.57 7.24 -12.73
N GLU A 60 -2.43 7.27 -11.70
CA GLU A 60 -3.18 8.47 -11.33
C GLU A 60 -2.26 9.63 -10.93
N TRP A 61 -1.24 9.38 -10.10
CA TRP A 61 -0.26 10.41 -9.74
C TRP A 61 0.50 10.93 -10.97
N LEU A 62 0.88 10.05 -11.89
CA LEU A 62 1.63 10.41 -13.10
C LEU A 62 0.83 11.28 -14.09
N ARG A 63 -0.50 11.33 -13.99
CA ARG A 63 -1.32 12.29 -14.76
C ARG A 63 -1.12 13.73 -14.31
N HIS A 64 -0.66 13.94 -13.09
CA HIS A 64 -0.54 15.26 -12.47
C HIS A 64 0.91 15.64 -12.14
N PHE A 65 1.77 14.65 -11.90
CA PHE A 65 3.16 14.86 -11.52
C PHE A 65 4.09 14.08 -12.47
N PRO A 66 5.17 14.71 -12.95
CA PRO A 66 6.16 14.00 -13.76
C PRO A 66 6.87 12.92 -12.94
N ARG A 67 7.39 11.89 -13.62
CA ARG A 67 7.97 10.69 -13.00
C ARG A 67 9.10 11.01 -12.02
N GLU A 68 9.88 12.05 -12.30
CA GLU A 68 11.04 12.48 -11.50
C GLU A 68 10.62 13.09 -10.16
N ARG A 69 9.34 13.47 -10.00
CA ARG A 69 8.77 13.97 -8.73
C ARG A 69 8.08 12.87 -7.90
N LEU A 70 8.27 11.61 -8.27
CA LEU A 70 7.75 10.46 -7.52
C LEU A 70 8.88 9.51 -7.15
N LEU A 71 9.07 9.30 -5.86
CA LEU A 71 9.96 8.27 -5.31
C LEU A 71 9.11 7.13 -4.75
N VAL A 72 9.33 5.92 -5.27
CA VAL A 72 8.67 4.70 -4.78
C VAL A 72 9.74 3.86 -4.08
N LEU A 73 9.49 3.51 -2.82
CA LEU A 73 10.41 2.77 -1.96
C LEU A 73 9.75 1.50 -1.44
N ARG A 74 10.54 0.43 -1.38
CA ARG A 74 10.13 -0.83 -0.75
C ARG A 74 10.33 -0.74 0.76
N SER A 75 9.28 -1.01 1.53
CA SER A 75 9.33 -0.96 3.00
C SER A 75 10.34 -1.94 3.61
N GLU A 76 10.50 -3.10 3.01
CA GLU A 76 11.41 -4.15 3.44
C GLU A 76 12.87 -3.69 3.29
N SER A 77 13.17 -2.91 2.24
CA SER A 77 14.49 -2.27 2.11
C SER A 77 14.71 -1.23 3.21
N PHE A 78 13.67 -0.47 3.59
CA PHE A 78 13.77 0.45 4.73
C PHE A 78 14.00 -0.26 6.05
N PHE A 79 13.36 -1.41 6.29
CA PHE A 79 13.56 -2.15 7.54
C PHE A 79 14.91 -2.85 7.59
N ALA A 80 15.41 -3.34 6.45
CA ALA A 80 16.71 -3.99 6.34
C ALA A 80 17.87 -2.98 6.44
N ASP A 81 17.77 -1.85 5.73
CA ASP A 81 18.74 -0.75 5.75
C ASP A 81 18.02 0.62 5.72
N PRO A 82 17.67 1.14 6.92
CA PRO A 82 17.05 2.45 7.02
C PRO A 82 17.99 3.58 6.56
N GLY A 83 19.30 3.43 6.75
CA GLY A 83 20.29 4.47 6.45
C GLY A 83 20.34 4.75 4.95
N GLU A 84 20.52 3.69 4.15
CA GLU A 84 20.51 3.80 2.70
C GLU A 84 19.17 4.32 2.17
N THR A 85 18.05 3.83 2.70
CA THR A 85 16.73 4.30 2.27
C THR A 85 16.52 5.79 2.57
N LEU A 86 16.98 6.28 3.72
CA LEU A 86 16.90 7.71 4.05
C LEU A 86 17.84 8.56 3.21
N ARG A 87 19.02 8.05 2.88
CA ARG A 87 19.93 8.72 1.96
C ARG A 87 19.25 8.96 0.61
N ARG A 88 18.57 7.93 0.07
CA ARG A 88 17.76 8.05 -1.16
C ARG A 88 16.63 9.07 -1.04
N ILE A 89 15.96 9.14 0.13
CA ILE A 89 14.93 10.16 0.39
C ILE A 89 15.54 11.57 0.40
N ALA A 90 16.66 11.76 1.08
CA ALA A 90 17.34 13.06 1.15
C ALA A 90 17.80 13.53 -0.25
N GLU A 91 18.38 12.61 -1.02
CA GLU A 91 18.82 12.84 -2.39
C GLU A 91 17.64 13.22 -3.31
N PHE A 92 16.51 12.52 -3.21
CA PHE A 92 15.28 12.85 -3.94
C PHE A 92 14.69 14.21 -3.54
N LEU A 93 14.78 14.58 -2.25
CA LEU A 93 14.32 15.87 -1.74
C LEU A 93 15.33 17.00 -2.00
N ALA A 94 16.51 16.69 -2.55
CA ALA A 94 17.64 17.62 -2.72
C ALA A 94 18.05 18.32 -1.41
N ILE A 95 18.11 17.57 -0.32
CA ILE A 95 18.58 18.04 0.99
C ILE A 95 19.79 17.22 1.45
N ASP A 96 20.62 17.84 2.28
CA ASP A 96 21.67 17.10 2.99
C ASP A 96 21.02 16.16 4.00
N ALA A 97 21.41 14.88 3.98
CA ALA A 97 20.92 13.90 4.94
C ALA A 97 21.45 14.23 6.34
N PRO A 98 20.58 14.53 7.33
CA PRO A 98 21.04 14.80 8.69
C PRO A 98 21.76 13.58 9.28
N ALA A 99 22.92 13.81 9.91
CA ALA A 99 23.76 12.72 10.44
C ALA A 99 23.06 11.87 11.51
N ASP A 100 22.07 12.43 12.20
CA ASP A 100 21.25 11.74 13.19
C ASP A 100 20.22 10.81 12.55
N TRP A 101 19.77 11.05 11.31
CA TRP A 101 18.81 10.16 10.63
C TRP A 101 19.41 8.77 10.38
N LEU A 102 20.67 8.72 9.99
CA LEU A 102 21.37 7.49 9.60
C LEU A 102 21.67 6.59 10.81
N ASN A 103 21.84 7.17 12.00
CA ASN A 103 22.34 6.47 13.19
C ASN A 103 21.30 6.31 14.31
N ARG A 104 20.07 6.79 14.13
CA ARG A 104 19.06 6.75 15.19
C ARG A 104 18.45 5.35 15.33
N PRO A 105 18.40 4.78 16.55
CA PRO A 105 17.69 3.52 16.80
C PRO A 105 16.20 3.70 16.49
N ARG A 106 15.66 2.79 15.68
CA ARG A 106 14.26 2.83 15.23
C ARG A 106 13.43 1.84 16.01
N ARG A 107 12.31 2.30 16.54
CA ARG A 107 11.27 1.42 17.10
C ARG A 107 10.26 1.12 16.01
N ALA A 108 9.96 -0.16 15.81
CA ALA A 108 8.82 -0.56 14.99
C ALA A 108 7.53 -0.17 15.72
N TYR A 109 6.91 0.94 15.33
CA TYR A 109 5.60 1.32 15.82
C TYR A 109 4.52 0.54 15.04
N GLY A 110 3.56 -0.06 15.76
CA GLY A 110 2.45 -0.77 15.12
C GLY A 110 2.78 -2.18 14.63
N ALA A 111 3.90 -2.77 15.07
CA ALA A 111 4.13 -4.19 14.91
C ALA A 111 3.08 -4.95 15.73
N HIS A 112 2.23 -5.71 15.05
CA HIS A 112 1.19 -6.52 15.67
C HIS A 112 1.29 -7.94 15.14
N SER A 113 1.18 -8.91 16.05
CA SER A 113 0.84 -10.26 15.64
C SER A 113 -0.62 -10.28 15.18
N TYR A 114 -0.86 -10.88 14.03
CA TYR A 114 -2.21 -11.08 13.49
C TYR A 114 -2.50 -12.58 13.46
N PRO A 115 -3.78 -12.99 13.61
CA PRO A 115 -4.16 -14.37 13.36
C PRO A 115 -3.67 -14.81 11.98
N GLU A 116 -3.25 -16.08 11.88
CA GLU A 116 -2.85 -16.62 10.60
C GLU A 116 -4.02 -16.56 9.62
N MET A 117 -3.71 -16.14 8.40
CA MET A 117 -4.65 -16.16 7.29
C MET A 117 -4.84 -17.60 6.80
N PRO A 118 -6.07 -18.04 6.53
CA PRO A 118 -6.31 -19.34 5.90
C PRO A 118 -5.46 -19.52 4.64
N ALA A 119 -4.83 -20.69 4.48
CA ALA A 119 -3.93 -20.97 3.36
C ALA A 119 -4.61 -20.76 2.00
N GLU A 120 -5.86 -21.20 1.85
CA GLU A 120 -6.64 -20.99 0.64
C GLU A 120 -6.83 -19.51 0.29
N THR A 121 -7.10 -18.68 1.29
CA THR A 121 -7.25 -17.22 1.08
C THR A 121 -5.91 -16.60 0.67
N ARG A 122 -4.81 -17.06 1.26
CA ARG A 122 -3.46 -16.62 0.88
C ARG A 122 -3.16 -16.96 -0.57
N GLU A 123 -3.37 -18.20 -0.98
CA GLU A 123 -3.13 -18.64 -2.37
C GLU A 123 -4.00 -17.89 -3.37
N ARG A 124 -5.27 -17.67 -3.04
CA ARG A 124 -6.17 -16.85 -3.86
C ARG A 124 -5.66 -15.41 -4.02
N LEU A 125 -5.18 -14.79 -2.94
CA LEU A 125 -4.63 -13.43 -2.99
C LEU A 125 -3.29 -13.38 -3.74
N ARG A 126 -2.42 -14.39 -3.58
CA ARG A 126 -1.17 -14.50 -4.36
C ARG A 126 -1.47 -14.55 -5.85
N ALA A 127 -2.36 -15.44 -6.27
CA ALA A 127 -2.77 -15.56 -7.67
C ALA A 127 -3.42 -14.26 -8.19
N TYR A 128 -4.26 -13.63 -7.36
CA TYR A 128 -4.91 -12.36 -7.68
C TYR A 128 -3.90 -11.22 -7.89
N PHE A 129 -2.94 -11.02 -6.98
CA PHE A 129 -1.97 -9.93 -7.07
C PHE A 129 -0.83 -10.17 -8.05
N ALA A 130 -0.55 -11.42 -8.45
CA ALA A 130 0.54 -11.74 -9.38
C ALA A 130 0.58 -10.85 -10.65
N PRO A 131 -0.52 -10.67 -11.42
CA PRO A 131 -0.52 -9.77 -12.57
C PRO A 131 -0.35 -8.29 -12.19
N HIS A 132 -0.88 -7.84 -11.04
CA HIS A 132 -0.74 -6.45 -10.59
C HIS A 132 0.70 -6.15 -10.16
N ASN A 133 1.34 -7.07 -9.45
CA ASN A 133 2.74 -6.97 -9.03
C ASN A 133 3.68 -6.99 -10.23
N ARG A 134 3.42 -7.85 -11.22
CA ARG A 134 4.21 -7.86 -12.47
C ARG A 134 4.20 -6.50 -13.17
N ARG A 135 3.02 -5.88 -13.34
CA ARG A 135 2.90 -4.53 -13.94
C ARG A 135 3.62 -3.46 -13.13
N LEU A 136 3.65 -3.59 -11.81
CA LEU A 136 4.42 -2.71 -10.93
C LEU A 136 5.93 -2.92 -11.13
N TYR A 137 6.41 -4.16 -11.22
CA TYR A 137 7.84 -4.44 -11.40
C TYR A 137 8.35 -3.95 -12.74
N GLU A 138 7.58 -4.19 -13.81
CA GLU A 138 7.86 -3.66 -15.15
C GLU A 138 7.98 -2.12 -15.13
N PHE A 139 7.13 -1.44 -14.35
CA PHE A 139 7.21 0.01 -14.17
C PHE A 139 8.47 0.47 -13.42
N LEU A 140 8.79 -0.23 -12.34
CA LEU A 140 9.89 0.13 -11.46
C LEU A 140 11.25 -0.28 -12.04
N GLY A 141 11.27 -1.22 -12.98
CA GLY A 141 12.49 -1.84 -13.49
C GLY A 141 13.14 -2.79 -12.48
N GLU A 142 12.42 -3.20 -11.43
CA GLU A 142 12.93 -4.01 -10.33
C GLU A 142 11.85 -5.01 -9.87
N ASP A 143 12.24 -6.28 -9.70
CA ASP A 143 11.38 -7.31 -9.11
C ASP A 143 11.52 -7.31 -7.59
N TRP A 144 10.43 -7.08 -6.88
CA TRP A 144 10.43 -7.01 -5.42
C TRP A 144 10.07 -8.34 -4.73
N GLY A 145 9.78 -9.39 -5.50
CA GLY A 145 9.55 -10.74 -4.98
C GLY A 145 8.21 -10.93 -4.27
N TRP A 146 7.30 -9.94 -4.29
CA TRP A 146 5.94 -10.11 -3.81
C TRP A 146 5.16 -11.00 -4.80
N GLY A 147 5.12 -12.30 -4.53
CA GLY A 147 4.51 -13.28 -5.43
C GLY A 147 4.98 -14.71 -5.16
N GLY A 148 6.15 -14.88 -4.55
CA GLY A 148 6.71 -16.16 -4.08
C GLY A 148 6.23 -16.58 -2.70
#